data_AF-A0A8W8JGZ0-F1
#
_entry.id   AF-A0A8W8JGZ0-F1
#
_cell.length_a   1.000
_cell.length_b   1.000
_cell.length_c   1.000
_cell.angle_alpha   90.00
_cell.angle_beta   90.00
_cell.angle_gamma   90.00
#
_symmetry.space_group_name_H-M   'P 1'
#
loop_
_entity.id
_entity.type
_entity.pdbx_description
1 polymer ?
#
loop_
_entity_poly.entity_id
_entity_poly.type
_entity_poly.pdbx_seq_one_letter_code
_entity_poly.pdbx_strand_id
1 'polypeptide(L)'
;DFSPDDYNETYDMLTEEIRYVRDRMPLVKRQLAAAEHKLEWMSEKKHASRKIEKEVKRLKQELKQAKVERQQRESEFTELENALEVARRIHRYKTSTDAAEKIYFCLPMGPKQSQVLGSLDDKMTKSIGVVCREIDQDWMLLYRTLPFYPQRGSETIEKDIASVNMESARGPKEGRALEALTRWRRHHTRAKFDDLIEALKKIKRHDIVAEINKVLNPPRLMEDEEQEIYVPPSVAPELVPFYKELERYDQLRKAHKNRRKSVTQHKTAQKQKS
;
A
#
# COMPACT_ATOMS: atom_id res chain seq x y z
N ASP A 1 16.55 28.12 108.24
CA ASP A 1 17.37 26.91 108.26
C ASP A 1 17.70 26.50 106.85
N PHE A 2 18.89 26.86 106.38
CA PHE A 2 19.48 26.31 105.16
C PHE A 2 20.69 25.51 105.62
N SER A 3 20.62 24.18 105.45
CA SER A 3 21.71 23.29 105.85
C SER A 3 22.87 23.44 104.87
N PRO A 4 24.12 23.63 105.34
CA PRO A 4 25.31 23.62 104.48
C PRO A 4 25.43 22.35 103.62
N ASP A 5 24.82 21.24 104.04
CA ASP A 5 24.84 19.96 103.34
C ASP A 5 23.99 19.97 102.05
N ASP A 6 22.88 20.72 101.99
CA ASP A 6 22.03 20.81 100.77
C ASP A 6 22.76 21.55 99.62
N TYR A 7 23.64 22.49 99.97
CA TYR A 7 24.47 23.22 99.00
C TYR A 7 25.58 22.34 98.41
N ASN A 8 26.15 21.43 99.22
CA ASN A 8 27.17 20.49 98.77
C ASN A 8 26.56 19.43 97.84
N GLU A 9 25.37 18.90 98.14
CA GLU A 9 24.70 17.92 97.27
C GLU A 9 24.34 18.53 95.90
N THR A 10 23.83 19.76 95.89
CA THR A 10 23.55 20.48 94.63
C THR A 10 24.83 20.77 93.84
N TYR A 11 25.93 21.10 94.52
CA TYR A 11 27.22 21.36 93.90
C TYR A 11 27.84 20.09 93.31
N ASP A 12 27.74 18.95 94.00
CA ASP A 12 28.25 17.66 93.54
C ASP A 12 27.46 17.17 92.31
N MET A 13 26.13 17.28 92.33
CA MET A 13 25.28 16.99 91.16
C MET A 13 25.66 17.85 89.94
N LEU A 14 25.85 19.16 90.13
CA LEU A 14 26.28 20.05 89.05
C LEU A 14 27.68 19.70 88.54
N THR A 15 28.58 19.28 89.42
CA THR A 15 29.94 18.85 89.05
C THR A 15 29.92 17.58 88.21
N GLU A 16 29.04 16.64 88.55
CA GLU A 16 28.84 15.41 87.79
C GLU A 16 28.15 15.65 86.45
N GLU A 17 27.18 16.56 86.37
CA GLU A 17 26.62 17.02 85.10
C GLU A 17 27.67 17.69 84.21
N ILE A 18 28.51 18.58 84.77
CA ILE A 18 29.61 19.19 84.03
C ILE A 18 30.58 18.13 83.51
N ARG A 19 30.91 17.11 84.32
CA ARG A 19 31.78 16.01 83.92
C ARG A 19 31.15 15.17 82.82
N TYR A 20 29.89 14.81 82.96
CA TYR A 20 29.14 14.05 81.97
C TYR A 20 29.05 14.80 80.63
N VAL A 21 28.74 16.09 80.65
CA VAL A 21 28.72 16.93 79.45
C VAL A 21 30.13 17.01 78.84
N ARG A 22 31.17 17.17 79.66
CA ARG A 22 32.57 17.21 79.20
C ARG A 22 32.99 15.90 78.53
N ASP A 23 32.58 14.76 79.06
CA ASP A 23 32.91 13.43 78.51
C ASP A 23 32.12 13.12 77.24
N ARG A 24 30.87 13.61 77.13
CA ARG A 24 30.01 13.40 75.96
C ARG A 24 30.28 14.39 74.82
N MET A 25 30.82 15.57 75.14
CA MET A 25 31.12 16.64 74.17
C MET A 25 32.00 16.19 72.99
N PRO A 26 33.10 15.42 73.17
CA PRO A 26 33.92 14.93 72.06
C PRO A 26 33.16 14.01 71.11
N LEU A 27 32.27 13.15 71.64
CA LEU A 27 31.45 12.26 70.83
C LEU A 27 30.47 13.07 69.96
N VAL A 28 29.79 14.05 70.57
CA VAL A 28 28.86 14.93 69.84
C VAL A 28 29.61 15.75 68.79
N LYS A 29 30.80 16.30 69.10
CA LYS A 29 31.65 17.00 68.13
C LYS A 29 32.05 16.10 66.95
N ARG A 30 32.41 14.84 67.20
CA ARG A 30 32.75 13.89 66.14
C ARG A 30 31.53 13.55 65.27
N GLN A 31 30.36 13.38 65.88
CA GLN A 31 29.11 13.13 65.16
C GLN A 31 28.71 14.34 64.30
N LEU A 32 28.87 15.56 64.83
CA LEU A 32 28.65 16.81 64.10
C LEU A 32 29.57 16.89 62.88
N ALA A 33 30.88 16.70 63.07
CA ALA A 33 31.85 16.75 61.97
C ALA A 33 31.56 15.69 60.88
N ALA A 34 31.16 14.48 61.28
CA ALA A 34 30.77 13.43 60.33
C ALA A 34 29.49 13.81 59.55
N ALA A 35 28.52 14.45 60.21
CA ALA A 35 27.31 14.94 59.56
C ALA A 35 27.61 16.12 58.61
N GLU A 36 28.46 17.05 59.00
CA GLU A 36 28.93 18.17 58.17
C GLU A 36 29.62 17.67 56.90
N HIS A 37 30.58 16.76 57.04
CA HIS A 37 31.25 16.14 55.88
C HIS A 37 30.26 15.40 54.97
N LYS A 38 29.27 14.70 55.54
CA LYS A 38 28.22 14.04 54.75
C LYS A 38 27.35 15.04 54.00
N LEU A 39 27.01 16.17 54.61
CA LEU A 39 26.24 17.23 53.95
C LEU A 39 27.03 17.86 52.80
N GLU A 40 28.33 18.12 53.00
CA GLU A 40 29.22 18.62 51.96
C GLU A 40 29.32 17.63 50.79
N TRP A 41 29.58 16.36 51.07
CA TRP A 41 29.62 15.31 50.05
C TRP A 41 28.30 15.20 49.27
N MET A 42 27.15 15.27 49.95
CA MET A 42 25.84 15.29 49.30
C MET A 42 25.65 16.51 48.40
N SER A 43 26.13 17.68 48.82
CA SER A 43 26.10 18.91 48.04
C SER A 43 26.94 18.79 46.76
N GLU A 44 28.16 18.26 46.86
CA GLU A 44 29.04 18.00 45.72
C GLU A 44 28.40 17.02 44.72
N LYS A 45 27.84 15.92 45.22
CA LYS A 45 27.14 14.93 44.38
C LYS A 45 25.94 15.54 43.69
N LYS A 46 25.16 16.38 44.38
CA LYS A 46 24.04 17.10 43.78
C LYS A 46 24.50 18.06 42.69
N HIS A 47 25.62 18.75 42.89
CA HIS A 47 26.20 19.62 41.87
C HIS A 47 26.68 18.84 40.64
N ALA A 48 27.40 17.74 40.85
CA ALA A 48 27.84 16.84 39.78
C ALA A 48 26.66 16.27 38.99
N SER A 49 25.61 15.82 39.69
CA SER A 49 24.38 15.31 39.05
C SER A 49 23.71 16.38 38.18
N ARG A 50 23.63 17.63 38.65
CA ARG A 50 23.08 18.74 37.85
C ARG A 50 23.93 19.04 36.62
N LYS A 51 25.26 18.92 36.72
CA LYS A 51 26.18 19.11 35.59
C LYS A 51 25.96 18.03 34.52
N ILE A 52 25.88 16.77 34.93
CA ILE A 52 25.60 15.64 34.04
C ILE A 52 24.22 15.81 33.40
N GLU A 53 23.20 16.22 34.15
CA GLU A 53 21.85 16.42 33.61
C GLU A 53 21.81 17.49 32.51
N LYS A 54 22.55 18.59 32.70
CA LYS A 54 22.71 19.64 31.67
C LYS A 54 23.40 19.10 30.42
N GLU A 55 24.45 18.31 30.59
CA GLU A 55 25.18 17.70 29.48
C GLU A 55 24.33 16.70 28.70
N VAL A 56 23.55 15.87 29.38
CA VAL A 56 22.58 14.95 28.75
C VAL A 56 21.54 15.74 27.96
N LYS A 57 21.03 16.86 28.49
CA LYS A 57 20.09 17.74 27.77
C LYS A 57 20.73 18.33 26.51
N ARG A 58 21.99 18.79 26.58
CA ARG A 58 22.74 19.29 25.42
C ARG A 58 22.94 18.19 24.36
N LEU A 59 23.43 17.02 24.75
CA LEU A 59 23.64 15.89 23.82
C LEU A 59 22.34 15.43 23.16
N LYS A 60 21.20 15.48 23.86
CA LYS A 60 19.89 15.18 23.27
C LYS A 60 19.49 16.20 22.20
N GLN A 61 19.81 17.48 22.39
CA GLN A 61 19.56 18.52 21.39
C GLN A 61 20.47 18.34 20.18
N GLU A 62 21.77 18.11 20.39
CA GLU A 62 22.74 17.82 19.32
C GLU A 62 22.32 16.58 18.51
N LEU A 63 21.88 15.50 19.17
CA LEU A 63 21.37 14.31 18.49
C LEU A 63 20.14 14.60 17.64
N LYS A 64 19.22 15.45 18.14
CA LYS A 64 18.02 15.83 17.38
C LYS A 64 18.41 16.64 16.14
N GLN A 65 19.33 17.58 16.28
CA GLN A 65 19.83 18.39 15.17
C GLN A 65 20.54 17.50 14.12
N ALA A 66 21.45 16.63 14.56
CA ALA A 66 22.16 15.71 13.68
C ALA A 66 21.21 14.78 12.90
N LYS A 67 20.10 14.34 13.51
CA LYS A 67 19.07 13.54 12.80
C LYS A 67 18.37 14.32 11.69
N VAL A 68 18.03 15.58 11.94
CA VAL A 68 17.40 16.46 10.94
C VAL A 68 18.36 16.72 9.79
N GLU A 69 19.62 17.05 10.10
CA GLU A 69 20.67 17.26 9.09
C GLU A 69 20.90 15.99 8.27
N ARG A 70 20.93 14.81 8.89
CA ARG A 70 21.05 13.52 8.19
C ARG A 70 19.91 13.31 7.20
N GLN A 71 18.66 13.53 7.63
CA GLN A 71 17.48 13.35 6.78
C GLN A 71 17.49 14.34 5.59
N GLN A 72 17.90 15.58 5.83
CA GLN A 72 18.05 16.57 4.76
C GLN A 72 19.11 16.13 3.74
N ARG A 73 20.28 15.67 4.21
CA ARG A 73 21.34 15.15 3.33
C ARG A 73 20.92 13.91 2.54
N GLU A 74 20.14 13.01 3.13
CA GLU A 74 19.57 11.85 2.43
C GLU A 74 18.61 12.27 1.31
N SER A 75 17.79 13.30 1.53
CA SER A 75 16.92 13.88 0.50
C SER A 75 17.73 14.50 -0.64
N GLU A 76 18.71 15.37 -0.30
CA GLU A 76 19.59 16.01 -1.27
C GLU A 76 20.37 14.99 -2.10
N PHE A 77 20.85 13.91 -1.46
CA PHE A 77 21.54 12.83 -2.15
C PHE A 77 20.64 12.14 -3.19
N THR A 78 19.40 11.82 -2.81
CA THR A 78 18.41 11.20 -3.71
C THR A 78 18.08 12.13 -4.90
N GLU A 79 17.94 13.43 -4.65
CA GLU A 79 17.72 14.43 -5.70
C GLU A 79 18.90 14.51 -6.67
N LEU A 80 20.13 14.52 -6.14
CA LEU A 80 21.35 14.53 -6.96
C LEU A 80 21.53 13.25 -7.78
N GLU A 81 21.22 12.08 -7.22
CA GLU A 81 21.25 10.81 -7.96
C GLU A 81 20.26 10.84 -9.14
N ASN A 82 19.04 11.31 -8.91
CA ASN A 82 18.04 11.47 -9.97
C ASN A 82 18.49 12.45 -11.05
N ALA A 83 19.04 13.60 -10.65
CA ALA A 83 19.58 14.60 -11.57
C ALA A 83 20.75 14.03 -12.40
N LEU A 84 21.64 13.26 -11.77
CA LEU A 84 22.76 12.60 -12.44
C LEU A 84 22.28 11.56 -13.46
N GLU A 85 21.26 10.77 -13.14
CA GLU A 85 20.71 9.79 -14.09
C GLU A 85 20.04 10.46 -15.29
N VAL A 86 19.33 11.57 -15.06
CA VAL A 86 18.80 12.41 -16.15
C VAL A 86 19.93 12.96 -17.01
N ALA A 87 20.98 13.51 -16.41
CA ALA A 87 22.14 14.05 -17.12
C ALA A 87 22.85 12.96 -17.95
N ARG A 88 23.06 11.76 -17.38
CA ARG A 88 23.62 10.60 -18.09
C ARG A 88 22.77 10.18 -19.28
N ARG A 89 21.45 10.18 -19.13
CA ARG A 89 20.51 9.86 -20.22
C ARG A 89 20.53 10.92 -21.31
N ILE A 90 20.52 12.21 -20.97
CA ILE A 90 20.67 13.31 -21.94
C ILE A 90 22.00 13.18 -22.68
N HIS A 91 23.09 12.93 -21.97
CA HIS A 91 24.40 12.74 -22.57
C HIS A 91 24.39 11.60 -23.59
N ARG A 92 23.89 10.41 -23.18
CA ARG A 92 23.72 9.25 -24.08
C ARG A 92 22.93 9.59 -25.34
N TYR A 93 21.83 10.34 -25.22
CA TYR A 93 21.02 10.74 -26.38
C TYR A 93 21.70 11.80 -27.25
N LYS A 94 22.46 12.72 -26.67
CA LYS A 94 23.20 13.72 -27.44
C LYS A 94 24.39 13.15 -28.19
N THR A 95 25.05 12.13 -27.63
CA THR A 95 26.25 11.52 -28.23
C THR A 95 25.94 10.33 -29.13
N SER A 96 24.71 9.80 -29.09
CA SER A 96 24.30 8.67 -29.92
C SER A 96 23.83 9.12 -31.31
N THR A 97 24.43 8.56 -32.36
CA THR A 97 23.98 8.76 -33.74
C THR A 97 22.60 8.14 -34.00
N ASP A 98 22.30 7.01 -33.37
CA ASP A 98 20.99 6.34 -33.38
C ASP A 98 19.89 7.22 -32.77
N ALA A 99 20.20 8.05 -31.77
CA ALA A 99 19.25 9.00 -31.21
C ALA A 99 18.88 10.12 -32.21
N ALA A 100 19.87 10.63 -32.96
CA ALA A 100 19.63 11.65 -33.99
C ALA A 100 18.79 11.09 -35.15
N GLU A 101 19.08 9.87 -35.62
CA GLU A 101 18.23 9.18 -36.60
C GLU A 101 16.82 8.95 -36.07
N LYS A 102 16.68 8.47 -34.82
CA LYS A 102 15.37 8.26 -34.21
C LYS A 102 14.57 9.54 -34.09
N ILE A 103 15.19 10.66 -33.74
CA ILE A 103 14.52 11.97 -33.72
C ILE A 103 14.11 12.39 -35.14
N TYR A 104 15.01 12.27 -36.11
CA TYR A 104 14.76 12.63 -37.51
C TYR A 104 13.61 11.83 -38.13
N PHE A 105 13.52 10.53 -37.82
CA PHE A 105 12.48 9.63 -38.32
C PHE A 105 11.29 9.45 -37.35
N CYS A 106 11.21 10.24 -36.26
CA CYS A 106 10.18 10.13 -35.22
C CYS A 106 10.01 8.73 -34.61
N LEU A 107 11.10 7.97 -34.49
CA LEU A 107 11.12 6.64 -33.88
C LEU A 107 11.18 6.72 -32.34
N PRO A 108 10.64 5.72 -31.62
CA PRO A 108 10.68 5.72 -30.16
C PRO A 108 12.10 5.74 -29.61
N MET A 109 12.37 6.74 -28.77
CA MET A 109 13.62 6.91 -28.04
C MET A 109 13.60 6.03 -26.77
N GLY A 110 14.07 4.79 -26.90
CA GLY A 110 14.21 3.89 -25.75
C GLY A 110 14.92 2.58 -26.11
N PRO A 111 15.44 1.85 -25.12
CA PRO A 111 15.94 0.49 -25.32
C PRO A 111 14.79 -0.39 -25.83
N LYS A 112 15.08 -1.25 -26.81
CA LYS A 112 14.10 -2.15 -27.46
C LYS A 112 13.43 -3.17 -26.48
N GLN A 113 13.66 -3.09 -25.18
CA GLN A 113 13.27 -4.09 -24.18
C GLN A 113 12.57 -3.58 -22.91
N SER A 114 12.15 -2.32 -22.81
CA SER A 114 11.34 -1.93 -21.64
C SER A 114 10.27 -0.91 -22.01
N GLN A 115 9.16 -1.42 -22.56
CA GLN A 115 7.88 -0.73 -22.46
C GLN A 115 7.26 -1.08 -21.12
N VAL A 116 7.58 -0.29 -20.10
CA VAL A 116 6.66 -0.06 -18.98
C VAL A 116 6.18 1.39 -19.12
N LEU A 117 5.23 1.58 -20.03
CA LEU A 117 4.48 2.83 -20.22
C LEU A 117 3.41 2.91 -19.13
N GLY A 118 3.79 3.44 -17.97
CA GLY A 118 2.87 3.67 -16.86
C GLY A 118 1.95 4.86 -17.12
N SER A 119 0.65 4.58 -17.06
CA SER A 119 -0.42 5.46 -16.53
C SER A 119 -1.35 6.23 -17.49
N LEU A 120 -1.09 6.33 -18.80
CA LEU A 120 -2.10 6.84 -19.77
C LEU A 120 -2.36 5.87 -20.93
N ASP A 121 -1.53 4.84 -21.06
CA ASP A 121 -1.52 3.87 -22.15
C ASP A 121 -2.30 2.58 -21.85
N ASP A 122 -2.89 2.45 -20.67
CA ASP A 122 -3.51 1.20 -20.21
C ASP A 122 -4.66 0.75 -21.11
N LYS A 123 -5.58 1.65 -21.48
CA LYS A 123 -6.76 1.28 -22.29
C LYS A 123 -6.36 0.88 -23.71
N MET A 124 -5.50 1.68 -24.36
CA MET A 124 -5.02 1.41 -25.71
C MET A 124 -4.18 0.13 -25.74
N THR A 125 -3.25 -0.02 -24.79
CA THR A 125 -2.36 -1.20 -24.72
C THR A 125 -3.13 -2.48 -24.42
N LYS A 126 -4.08 -2.45 -23.46
CA LYS A 126 -4.98 -3.60 -23.19
C LYS A 126 -5.79 -3.97 -24.41
N SER A 127 -6.29 -2.98 -25.15
CA SER A 127 -7.10 -3.21 -26.36
C SER A 127 -6.28 -3.78 -27.50
N ILE A 128 -5.08 -3.26 -27.75
CA ILE A 128 -4.13 -3.84 -28.72
C ILE A 128 -3.82 -5.28 -28.34
N GLY A 129 -3.60 -5.57 -27.05
CA GLY A 129 -3.39 -6.94 -26.56
C GLY A 129 -4.55 -7.88 -26.89
N VAL A 130 -5.80 -7.45 -26.68
CA VAL A 130 -6.99 -8.23 -27.06
C VAL A 130 -7.06 -8.43 -28.58
N VAL A 131 -6.89 -7.35 -29.36
CA VAL A 131 -6.93 -7.43 -30.82
C VAL A 131 -5.88 -8.41 -31.34
N CYS A 132 -4.65 -8.37 -30.83
CA CYS A 132 -3.59 -9.25 -31.30
C CYS A 132 -3.86 -10.75 -31.04
N ARG A 133 -4.62 -11.07 -29.99
CA ARG A 133 -5.01 -12.46 -29.68
C ARG A 133 -6.14 -12.96 -30.57
N GLU A 134 -7.09 -12.09 -30.93
CA GLU A 134 -8.35 -12.51 -31.56
C GLU A 134 -8.42 -12.24 -33.08
N ILE A 135 -7.57 -11.37 -33.63
CA ILE A 135 -7.74 -10.91 -35.02
C ILE A 135 -7.17 -11.84 -36.09
N ASP A 136 -6.28 -12.75 -35.71
CA ASP A 136 -5.66 -13.76 -36.58
C ASP A 136 -5.14 -13.22 -37.92
N GLN A 137 -5.82 -13.52 -39.04
CA GLN A 137 -5.41 -13.14 -40.40
C GLN A 137 -6.01 -11.81 -40.86
N ASP A 138 -7.04 -11.31 -40.15
CA ASP A 138 -7.76 -10.08 -40.52
C ASP A 138 -6.98 -8.80 -40.16
N TRP A 139 -5.83 -8.93 -39.52
CA TRP A 139 -4.99 -7.79 -39.13
C TRP A 139 -4.58 -6.93 -40.34
N MET A 140 -4.41 -7.53 -41.52
CA MET A 140 -4.07 -6.78 -42.75
C MET A 140 -5.25 -5.92 -43.20
N LEU A 141 -6.48 -6.46 -43.12
CA LEU A 141 -7.69 -5.71 -43.42
C LEU A 141 -7.89 -4.59 -42.40
N LEU A 142 -7.63 -4.87 -41.11
CA LEU A 142 -7.64 -3.84 -40.07
C LEU A 142 -6.64 -2.72 -40.39
N TYR A 143 -5.39 -3.07 -40.69
CA TYR A 143 -4.33 -2.09 -40.95
C TYR A 143 -4.64 -1.17 -42.13
N ARG A 144 -5.26 -1.70 -43.20
CA ARG A 144 -5.75 -0.90 -44.32
C ARG A 144 -6.88 0.06 -43.95
N THR A 145 -7.69 -0.30 -42.95
CA THR A 145 -8.89 0.44 -42.56
C THR A 145 -8.61 1.48 -41.46
N LEU A 146 -7.45 1.38 -40.80
CA LEU A 146 -7.04 2.30 -39.76
C LEU A 146 -6.76 3.71 -40.33
N PRO A 147 -7.19 4.78 -39.64
CA PRO A 147 -6.89 6.14 -40.06
C PRO A 147 -5.41 6.47 -39.87
N PHE A 148 -4.85 7.24 -40.79
CA PHE A 148 -3.49 7.78 -40.69
C PHE A 148 -3.53 9.31 -40.78
N TYR A 149 -2.73 9.97 -39.95
CA TYR A 149 -2.60 11.43 -39.90
C TYR A 149 -1.11 11.73 -39.69
N PRO A 150 -0.40 12.23 -40.72
CA PRO A 150 -0.89 12.56 -42.06
C PRO A 150 -1.37 11.31 -42.84
N GLN A 151 -2.24 11.53 -43.85
CA GLN A 151 -2.77 10.44 -44.67
C GLN A 151 -1.63 9.72 -45.41
N ARG A 152 -1.62 8.39 -45.34
CA ARG A 152 -0.68 7.54 -46.08
C ARG A 152 -1.31 7.05 -47.39
N GLY A 153 -0.49 6.97 -48.43
CA GLY A 153 -0.90 6.37 -49.71
C GLY A 153 -1.08 4.85 -49.58
N SER A 154 -1.95 4.28 -50.40
CA SER A 154 -2.22 2.82 -50.43
C SER A 154 -0.96 2.00 -50.67
N GLU A 155 -0.08 2.44 -51.57
CA GLU A 155 1.19 1.76 -51.86
C GLU A 155 2.10 1.68 -50.63
N THR A 156 2.15 2.73 -49.81
CA THR A 156 2.92 2.76 -48.57
C THR A 156 2.35 1.77 -47.55
N ILE A 157 1.01 1.69 -47.45
CA ILE A 157 0.32 0.74 -46.57
C ILE A 157 0.61 -0.71 -47.02
N GLU A 158 0.58 -1.00 -48.32
CA GLU A 158 0.93 -2.33 -48.84
C GLU A 158 2.40 -2.70 -48.59
N LYS A 159 3.32 -1.73 -48.73
CA LYS A 159 4.74 -1.93 -48.38
C LYS A 159 4.92 -2.24 -46.89
N ASP A 160 4.19 -1.55 -46.01
CA ASP A 160 4.20 -1.84 -44.57
C ASP A 160 3.72 -3.27 -44.31
N ILE A 161 2.60 -3.70 -44.91
CA ILE A 161 2.03 -5.04 -44.76
C ILE A 161 3.01 -6.11 -45.27
N ALA A 162 3.65 -5.88 -46.42
CA ALA A 162 4.65 -6.78 -46.97
C ALA A 162 5.88 -6.90 -46.03
N SER A 163 6.35 -5.78 -45.48
CA SER A 163 7.46 -5.76 -44.52
C SER A 163 7.11 -6.54 -43.24
N VAL A 164 5.93 -6.31 -42.65
CA VAL A 164 5.49 -7.07 -41.46
C VAL A 164 5.39 -8.57 -41.76
N ASN A 165 4.90 -8.95 -42.94
CA ASN A 165 4.86 -10.35 -43.35
C ASN A 165 6.24 -10.99 -43.53
N MET A 166 7.23 -10.23 -44.02
CA MET A 166 8.61 -10.70 -44.18
C MET A 166 9.36 -10.76 -42.84
N GLU A 167 9.24 -9.75 -41.99
CA GLU A 167 9.88 -9.69 -40.66
C GLU A 167 9.36 -10.79 -39.74
N SER A 168 8.07 -11.10 -39.82
CA SER A 168 7.41 -12.17 -39.07
C SER A 168 7.47 -13.56 -39.72
N ALA A 169 8.24 -13.76 -40.79
CA ALA A 169 8.47 -15.09 -41.36
C ALA A 169 9.34 -15.99 -40.45
N ARG A 170 10.01 -15.40 -39.44
CA ARG A 170 10.88 -16.08 -38.47
C ARG A 170 10.31 -16.15 -37.04
N GLY A 171 9.10 -15.66 -36.79
CA GLY A 171 8.49 -15.58 -35.45
C GLY A 171 7.03 -16.06 -35.38
N PRO A 172 6.41 -16.10 -34.17
CA PRO A 172 5.02 -16.50 -33.99
C PRO A 172 4.06 -15.62 -34.79
N LYS A 173 3.00 -16.21 -35.37
CA LYS A 173 2.00 -15.49 -36.17
C LYS A 173 1.31 -14.36 -35.40
N GLU A 174 1.16 -14.53 -34.09
CA GLU A 174 0.59 -13.55 -33.15
C GLU A 174 1.37 -12.22 -33.11
N GLY A 175 2.66 -12.23 -33.49
CA GLY A 175 3.49 -11.02 -33.51
C GLY A 175 3.12 -10.03 -34.63
N ARG A 176 2.46 -10.48 -35.71
CA ARG A 176 2.18 -9.65 -36.89
C ARG A 176 1.19 -8.54 -36.60
N ALA A 177 0.09 -8.87 -35.95
CA ALA A 177 -0.93 -7.90 -35.57
C ALA A 177 -0.36 -6.86 -34.60
N LEU A 178 0.47 -7.31 -33.65
CA LEU A 178 1.12 -6.42 -32.69
C LEU A 178 2.10 -5.47 -33.38
N GLU A 179 2.91 -5.98 -34.28
CA GLU A 179 3.87 -5.18 -35.05
C GLU A 179 3.16 -4.17 -35.95
N ALA A 180 2.10 -4.59 -36.64
CA ALA A 180 1.26 -3.72 -37.46
C ALA A 180 0.59 -2.63 -36.62
N LEU A 181 -0.07 -2.96 -35.51
CA LEU A 181 -0.73 -1.97 -34.65
C LEU A 181 0.27 -1.03 -33.98
N THR A 182 1.45 -1.52 -33.62
CA THR A 182 2.55 -0.70 -33.10
C THR A 182 3.05 0.26 -34.19
N ARG A 183 3.18 -0.21 -35.44
CA ARG A 183 3.58 0.61 -36.59
C ARG A 183 2.51 1.67 -36.93
N TRP A 184 1.22 1.31 -36.88
CA TRP A 184 0.11 2.26 -37.02
C TRP A 184 0.21 3.37 -35.97
N ARG A 185 0.35 3.00 -34.70
CA ARG A 185 0.49 3.95 -33.58
C ARG A 185 1.70 4.88 -33.72
N ARG A 186 2.79 4.40 -34.34
CA ARG A 186 3.98 5.24 -34.63
C ARG A 186 3.73 6.25 -35.75
N HIS A 187 3.04 5.83 -36.82
CA HIS A 187 2.83 6.67 -38.00
C HIS A 187 1.58 7.55 -37.93
N HIS A 188 0.69 7.29 -36.99
CA HIS A 188 -0.51 8.08 -36.77
C HIS A 188 -0.31 9.04 -35.59
N THR A 189 -0.02 10.31 -35.90
CA THR A 189 0.35 11.35 -34.93
C THR A 189 -0.69 11.64 -33.85
N ARG A 190 -1.94 11.22 -34.04
CA ARG A 190 -3.07 11.46 -33.12
C ARG A 190 -3.89 10.20 -32.84
N ALA A 191 -3.24 9.03 -32.81
CA ALA A 191 -3.94 7.77 -32.59
C ALA A 191 -4.76 7.76 -31.30
N LYS A 192 -6.08 7.61 -31.43
CA LYS A 192 -7.00 7.43 -30.30
C LYS A 192 -7.50 6.00 -30.23
N PHE A 193 -7.91 5.61 -29.03
CA PHE A 193 -8.58 4.33 -28.80
C PHE A 193 -9.84 4.18 -29.66
N ASP A 194 -10.62 5.25 -29.81
CA ASP A 194 -11.85 5.23 -30.60
C ASP A 194 -11.61 4.91 -32.08
N ASP A 195 -10.46 5.34 -32.63
CA ASP A 195 -10.08 5.05 -34.03
C ASP A 195 -9.90 3.55 -34.28
N LEU A 196 -9.32 2.84 -33.29
CA LEU A 196 -9.15 1.39 -33.34
C LEU A 196 -10.51 0.68 -33.27
N ILE A 197 -11.41 1.14 -32.39
CA ILE A 197 -12.76 0.58 -32.26
C ILE A 197 -13.58 0.82 -33.53
N GLU A 198 -13.50 2.01 -34.12
CA GLU A 198 -14.20 2.33 -35.37
C GLU A 198 -13.68 1.49 -36.54
N ALA A 199 -12.35 1.29 -36.63
CA ALA A 199 -11.76 0.43 -37.65
C ALA A 199 -12.19 -1.05 -37.49
N LEU A 200 -12.23 -1.57 -36.26
CA LEU A 200 -12.75 -2.92 -35.96
C LEU A 200 -14.23 -3.07 -36.36
N LYS A 201 -15.05 -2.05 -36.12
CA LYS A 201 -16.45 -2.02 -36.57
C LYS A 201 -16.56 -2.01 -38.10
N LYS A 202 -15.70 -1.27 -38.80
CA LYS A 202 -15.67 -1.21 -40.27
C LYS A 202 -15.33 -2.55 -40.91
N ILE A 203 -14.44 -3.32 -40.32
CA ILE A 203 -14.11 -4.69 -40.77
C ILE A 203 -15.10 -5.74 -40.25
N LYS A 204 -16.19 -5.34 -39.59
CA LYS A 204 -17.25 -6.20 -39.03
C LYS A 204 -16.78 -7.18 -37.94
N ARG A 205 -15.64 -6.91 -37.29
CA ARG A 205 -15.13 -7.70 -36.15
C ARG A 205 -15.71 -7.20 -34.82
N HIS A 206 -17.03 -7.28 -34.68
CA HIS A 206 -17.75 -6.86 -33.47
C HIS A 206 -17.50 -7.78 -32.27
N ASP A 207 -17.12 -9.03 -32.53
CA ASP A 207 -16.64 -10.02 -31.57
C ASP A 207 -15.46 -9.48 -30.74
N ILE A 208 -14.44 -8.93 -31.42
CA ILE A 208 -13.25 -8.38 -30.75
C ILE A 208 -13.62 -7.12 -29.95
N VAL A 209 -14.51 -6.28 -30.47
CA VAL A 209 -14.99 -5.07 -29.76
C VAL A 209 -15.71 -5.46 -28.47
N ALA A 210 -16.52 -6.52 -28.49
CA ALA A 210 -17.18 -7.03 -27.28
C ALA A 210 -16.15 -7.52 -26.25
N GLU A 211 -15.10 -8.21 -26.68
CA GLU A 211 -14.05 -8.71 -25.78
C GLU A 211 -13.20 -7.57 -25.19
N ILE A 212 -12.86 -6.55 -25.98
CA ILE A 212 -12.22 -5.33 -25.47
C ILE A 212 -13.09 -4.69 -24.39
N ASN A 213 -14.41 -4.59 -24.61
CA ASN A 213 -15.33 -4.02 -23.63
C ASN A 213 -15.40 -4.83 -22.34
N LYS A 214 -15.36 -6.17 -22.39
CA LYS A 214 -15.28 -7.01 -21.18
C LYS A 214 -14.00 -6.78 -20.40
N VAL A 215 -12.86 -6.61 -21.07
CA VAL A 215 -11.56 -6.36 -20.41
C VAL A 215 -11.50 -4.96 -19.80
N LEU A 216 -12.08 -3.96 -20.48
CA LEU A 216 -12.07 -2.58 -20.00
C LEU A 216 -13.15 -2.30 -18.95
N ASN A 217 -14.30 -2.98 -19.06
CA ASN A 217 -15.43 -2.90 -18.15
C ASN A 217 -15.84 -4.32 -17.75
N PRO A 218 -15.08 -4.97 -16.84
CA PRO A 218 -15.44 -6.30 -16.39
C PRO A 218 -16.88 -6.29 -15.86
N PRO A 219 -17.72 -7.27 -16.23
CA PRO A 219 -19.04 -7.38 -15.65
C PRO A 219 -18.87 -7.43 -14.13
N ARG A 220 -19.62 -6.60 -13.40
CA ARG A 220 -19.69 -6.73 -11.95
C ARG A 220 -20.18 -8.15 -11.69
N LEU A 221 -19.28 -9.00 -11.24
CA LEU A 221 -19.68 -10.21 -10.54
C LEU A 221 -20.57 -9.69 -9.42
N MET A 222 -21.85 -10.07 -9.44
CA MET A 222 -22.65 -9.92 -8.24
C MET A 222 -21.92 -10.79 -7.22
N GLU A 223 -21.13 -10.15 -6.36
CA GLU A 223 -20.85 -10.71 -5.05
C GLU A 223 -22.22 -11.14 -4.53
N ASP A 224 -22.37 -12.44 -4.25
CA ASP A 224 -23.57 -12.98 -3.64
C ASP A 224 -23.97 -12.00 -2.55
N GLU A 225 -25.10 -11.30 -2.73
CA GLU A 225 -25.60 -10.36 -1.73
C GLU A 225 -25.60 -11.12 -0.41
N GLU A 226 -24.76 -10.70 0.54
CA GLU A 226 -24.89 -11.09 1.92
C GLU A 226 -26.30 -10.70 2.32
N GLN A 227 -27.25 -11.63 2.19
CA GLN A 227 -28.60 -11.46 2.68
C GLN A 227 -28.45 -11.22 4.17
N GLU A 228 -28.54 -9.94 4.57
CA GLU A 228 -28.72 -9.51 5.95
C GLU A 228 -29.77 -10.43 6.56
N ILE A 229 -29.34 -11.30 7.47
CA ILE A 229 -30.21 -12.29 8.09
C ILE A 229 -31.20 -11.48 8.93
N TYR A 230 -32.41 -11.29 8.43
CA TYR A 230 -33.48 -10.69 9.19
C TYR A 230 -33.80 -11.59 10.38
N VAL A 231 -33.33 -11.19 11.56
CA VAL A 231 -33.68 -11.83 12.82
C VAL A 231 -34.82 -11.03 13.45
N PRO A 232 -36.01 -11.64 13.67
CA PRO A 232 -37.11 -10.96 14.33
C PRO A 232 -36.71 -10.48 15.74
N PRO A 233 -37.14 -9.29 16.19
CA PRO A 233 -36.77 -8.73 17.50
C PRO A 233 -37.17 -9.58 18.72
N SER A 234 -38.00 -10.60 18.54
CA SER A 234 -38.43 -11.54 19.58
C SER A 234 -37.42 -12.66 19.86
N VAL A 235 -36.37 -12.81 19.04
CA VAL A 235 -35.35 -13.84 19.21
C VAL A 235 -34.28 -13.35 20.19
N ALA A 236 -34.11 -14.07 21.29
CA ALA A 236 -33.07 -13.76 22.27
C ALA A 236 -31.68 -13.76 21.59
N PRO A 237 -30.77 -12.81 21.90
CA PRO A 237 -29.46 -12.68 21.24
C PRO A 237 -28.63 -13.97 21.23
N GLU A 238 -28.76 -14.79 22.26
CA GLU A 238 -28.06 -16.08 22.41
C GLU A 238 -28.51 -17.15 21.39
N LEU A 239 -29.71 -17.00 20.82
CA LEU A 239 -30.32 -17.95 19.90
C LEU A 239 -30.13 -17.58 18.43
N VAL A 240 -29.54 -16.41 18.14
CA VAL A 240 -29.26 -15.91 16.79
C VAL A 240 -28.46 -16.91 15.94
N PRO A 241 -27.40 -17.58 16.45
CA PRO A 241 -26.64 -18.56 15.65
C PRO A 241 -27.45 -19.79 15.25
N PHE A 242 -28.48 -20.15 16.04
CA PHE A 242 -29.29 -21.35 15.85
C PHE A 242 -30.62 -21.08 15.11
N TYR A 243 -30.94 -19.82 14.83
CA TYR A 243 -32.20 -19.42 14.22
C TYR A 243 -32.42 -20.09 12.84
N LYS A 244 -31.37 -20.16 12.00
CA LYS A 244 -31.44 -20.83 10.69
C LYS A 244 -31.73 -22.33 10.80
N GLU A 245 -31.20 -23.00 11.83
CA GLU A 245 -31.41 -24.44 12.05
C GLU A 245 -32.84 -24.70 12.53
N LEU A 246 -33.36 -23.86 13.42
CA LEU A 246 -34.74 -23.91 13.88
C LEU A 246 -35.74 -23.64 12.75
N GLU A 247 -35.49 -22.62 11.92
CA GLU A 247 -36.36 -22.30 10.79
C GLU A 247 -36.38 -23.43 9.76
N ARG A 248 -35.22 -24.00 9.43
CA ARG A 248 -35.10 -25.16 8.54
C ARG A 248 -35.83 -26.37 9.12
N TYR A 249 -35.71 -26.61 10.42
CA TYR A 249 -36.43 -27.67 11.12
C TYR A 249 -37.95 -27.47 11.07
N ASP A 250 -38.43 -26.25 11.29
CA ASP A 250 -39.86 -25.93 11.23
C ASP A 250 -40.43 -26.02 9.81
N GLN A 251 -39.66 -25.63 8.79
CA GLN A 251 -40.02 -25.82 7.38
C GLN A 251 -40.14 -27.31 7.03
N LEU A 252 -39.16 -28.13 7.45
CA LEU A 252 -39.20 -29.58 7.28
C LEU A 252 -40.39 -30.20 8.02
N ARG A 253 -40.68 -29.74 9.24
CA ARG A 253 -41.82 -30.21 10.04
C ARG A 253 -43.16 -29.83 9.39
N LYS A 254 -43.29 -28.60 8.86
CA LYS A 254 -44.46 -28.17 8.08
C LYS A 254 -44.63 -29.02 6.82
N ALA A 255 -43.57 -29.27 6.08
CA ALA A 255 -43.58 -30.14 4.89
C ALA A 255 -44.03 -31.57 5.25
N HIS A 256 -43.51 -32.15 6.33
CA HIS A 256 -43.93 -33.47 6.82
C HIS A 256 -45.39 -33.50 7.30
N LYS A 257 -45.85 -32.45 8.00
CA LYS A 257 -47.25 -32.33 8.43
C LYS A 257 -48.21 -32.23 7.24
N ASN A 258 -47.85 -31.46 6.21
CA ASN A 258 -48.63 -31.33 4.99
C ASN A 258 -48.66 -32.65 4.20
N ARG A 259 -47.53 -33.37 4.12
CA ARG A 259 -47.45 -34.70 3.49
C ARG A 259 -48.29 -35.75 4.24
N ARG A 260 -48.38 -35.69 5.56
CA ARG A 260 -49.28 -36.57 6.33
C ARG A 260 -50.75 -36.24 6.07
N LYS A 261 -51.12 -34.95 6.02
CA LYS A 261 -52.50 -34.51 5.72
C LYS A 261 -52.95 -34.95 4.32
N SER A 262 -52.08 -34.84 3.31
CA SER A 262 -52.41 -35.27 1.95
C SER A 262 -52.61 -36.79 1.85
N VAL A 263 -51.79 -37.58 2.55
CA VAL A 263 -51.94 -39.04 2.60
C VAL A 263 -53.24 -39.46 3.31
N THR A 264 -53.62 -38.77 4.39
CA THR A 264 -54.89 -39.06 5.10
C THR A 264 -56.11 -38.68 4.24
N GLN A 265 -56.07 -37.55 3.53
CA GLN A 265 -57.12 -37.15 2.58
C GLN A 265 -57.26 -38.14 1.42
N HIS A 266 -56.16 -38.71 0.93
CA HIS A 266 -56.21 -39.70 -0.14
C HIS A 266 -56.85 -41.03 0.32
N LYS A 267 -56.58 -41.45 1.56
CA LYS A 267 -57.18 -42.66 2.15
C LYS A 267 -58.68 -42.50 2.47
N THR A 268 -59.13 -41.34 2.94
CA THR A 268 -60.56 -41.08 3.14
C THR A 268 -61.31 -40.95 1.81
N ALA A 269 -60.70 -40.38 0.78
CA ALA A 269 -61.29 -40.32 -0.56
C ALA A 269 -61.41 -41.70 -1.25
N GLN A 270 -60.47 -42.62 -1.00
CA GLN A 270 -60.57 -44.00 -1.48
C GLN A 270 -61.67 -44.80 -0.76
N LYS A 271 -61.88 -44.56 0.54
CA LYS A 271 -62.91 -45.26 1.33
C LYS A 271 -64.35 -44.81 1.03
N GLN A 272 -64.54 -43.64 0.41
CA GLN A 272 -65.85 -43.17 -0.07
C GLN A 272 -66.18 -43.64 -1.51
N LYS A 273 -65.23 -44.28 -2.20
CA LYS A 273 -65.42 -44.82 -3.56
C LYS A 273 -65.50 -46.36 -3.59
N SER A 274 -65.65 -47.00 -2.45
CA SER A 274 -65.99 -48.43 -2.30
C SER A 274 -67.35 -48.59 -1.66
#